data_AF-A0A3S2LJX7-F1
#
_entry.id   AF-A0A3S2LJX7-F1
#
_cell.length_a   1.000
_cell.length_b   1.000
_cell.length_c   1.000
_cell.angle_alpha   90.00
_cell.angle_beta   90.00
_cell.angle_gamma   90.00
#
_symmetry.space_group_name_H-M   'P 1'
#
loop_
_entity.id
_entity.type
_entity.pdbx_description
1 polymer ?
#
loop_
_entity_poly.entity_id
_entity_poly.type
_entity_poly.pdbx_seq_one_letter_code
_entity_poly.pdbx_strand_id
1 'polypeptide(L)'
;MPRNQAFAEPEYSAEYSADYSVTLPSDPGQAVGRTHEVTVRSSGCCLCLPRFMRLTFAPDSLENLYQTYFRRQRHETLLVLVVFAALFDSYVIVMCAVVYTSDKLASVLVASAGLAGDVILYLLCRFGLLPDRISRRVVPYALWVLIAAQVFCYLGLNYAHFHQASDTVGWQAFFSFSFFLTLPLRLTPIVLITTVSCGVHTLVLGVTIAQQQQDNIQGAALGRQLLANAFIYVCAITVGVMSYYMADRKHRKAFLEARQSLEVKLNLEEQSQQQERLLLSILPKHIADEMLQDMKKEQSQKEMQQFNTMYMYRHENVSILFADIVGFTQLSSSCSAQELVKLLNELFARFDKLAAV
;
A
#
# COMPACT_ATOMS: atom_id res chain seq x y z
N MET A 1 -40.07 -14.40 -4.72
CA MET A 1 -38.95 -15.20 -4.19
C MET A 1 -37.63 -14.58 -4.63
N PRO A 2 -36.89 -13.88 -3.75
CA PRO A 2 -35.49 -13.57 -3.99
C PRO A 2 -34.60 -14.63 -3.32
N ARG A 3 -33.56 -15.03 -4.06
CA ARG A 3 -32.63 -16.11 -3.76
C ARG A 3 -31.49 -15.55 -2.89
N ASN A 4 -31.46 -15.94 -1.62
CA ASN A 4 -30.33 -15.69 -0.70
C ASN A 4 -29.07 -16.39 -1.25
N GLN A 5 -28.03 -15.63 -1.57
CA GLN A 5 -26.67 -16.14 -1.71
C GLN A 5 -25.98 -15.97 -0.36
N ALA A 6 -25.82 -17.10 0.33
CA ALA A 6 -24.98 -17.21 1.52
C ALA A 6 -23.51 -16.99 1.14
N PHE A 7 -22.84 -16.12 1.89
CA PHE A 7 -21.39 -16.05 1.93
C PHE A 7 -20.88 -17.36 2.55
N ALA A 8 -20.18 -18.17 1.76
CA ALA A 8 -19.38 -19.28 2.26
C ALA A 8 -17.99 -18.74 2.59
N GLU A 9 -17.60 -18.83 3.86
CA GLU A 9 -16.21 -18.63 4.30
C GLU A 9 -15.32 -19.73 3.70
N PRO A 10 -14.12 -19.43 3.20
CA PRO A 10 -13.18 -20.46 2.79
C PRO A 10 -12.53 -21.09 4.03
N GLU A 11 -12.66 -22.42 4.15
CA GLU A 11 -11.88 -23.27 5.05
C GLU A 11 -10.38 -22.99 4.87
N TYR A 12 -9.73 -22.47 5.91
CA TYR A 12 -8.28 -22.36 5.95
C TYR A 12 -7.72 -23.66 6.53
N SER A 13 -7.17 -24.49 5.66
CA SER A 13 -6.50 -25.74 6.02
C SER A 13 -5.35 -25.47 6.99
N ALA A 14 -5.40 -26.15 8.13
CA ALA A 14 -4.38 -26.15 9.16
C ALA A 14 -3.18 -27.00 8.71
N GLU A 15 -2.16 -26.38 8.14
CA GLU A 15 -0.82 -26.97 8.02
C GLU A 15 0.22 -25.90 7.65
N TYR A 16 0.56 -25.04 8.62
CA TYR A 16 1.81 -24.28 8.61
C TYR A 16 2.24 -23.93 10.03
N SER A 17 2.48 -24.97 10.84
CA SER A 17 3.23 -24.82 12.09
C SER A 17 4.72 -24.95 11.78
N ALA A 18 5.40 -23.82 11.71
CA ALA A 18 6.85 -23.75 11.80
C ALA A 18 7.21 -22.56 12.70
N ASP A 19 7.51 -22.89 13.95
CA ASP A 19 8.38 -22.19 14.89
C ASP A 19 8.44 -20.66 14.82
N TYR A 20 7.52 -20.02 15.53
CA TYR A 20 7.76 -18.71 16.14
C TYR A 20 7.55 -18.84 17.65
N SER A 21 8.59 -19.31 18.35
CA SER A 21 8.67 -19.16 19.80
C SER A 21 8.88 -17.67 20.12
N VAL A 22 7.79 -16.96 20.39
CA VAL A 22 7.82 -15.59 20.91
C VAL A 22 7.98 -15.67 22.43
N THR A 23 9.18 -15.35 22.92
CA THR A 23 9.43 -15.12 24.35
C THR A 23 8.66 -13.90 24.84
N LEU A 24 7.84 -14.10 25.89
CA LEU A 24 7.15 -13.06 26.65
C LEU A 24 8.15 -12.06 27.29
N PRO A 25 7.87 -10.75 27.28
CA PRO A 25 8.74 -9.78 27.95
C PRO A 25 8.33 -9.60 29.41
N SER A 26 9.18 -10.05 30.33
CA SER A 26 9.19 -9.62 31.73
C SER A 26 10.48 -8.88 32.03
N ASP A 27 10.78 -7.82 31.27
CA ASP A 27 11.86 -6.90 31.65
C ASP A 27 11.68 -5.50 31.00
N PRO A 28 11.64 -4.40 31.78
CA PRO A 28 11.46 -3.04 31.23
C PRO A 28 12.67 -2.50 30.45
N GLY A 29 13.78 -3.26 30.38
CA GLY A 29 15.05 -2.82 29.78
C GLY A 29 15.16 -2.89 28.26
N GLN A 30 14.19 -3.50 27.56
CA GLN A 30 14.35 -3.84 26.13
C GLN A 30 13.74 -2.84 25.11
N ALA A 31 13.31 -1.66 25.55
CA ALA A 31 12.82 -0.61 24.66
C ALA A 31 13.91 -0.04 23.71
N VAL A 32 15.18 -0.39 23.91
CA VAL A 32 16.34 0.20 23.20
C VAL A 32 16.66 -0.50 21.86
N GLY A 33 15.98 -1.60 21.50
CA GLY A 33 16.23 -2.33 20.24
C GLY A 33 15.42 -1.92 18.99
N ARG A 34 14.38 -1.08 19.13
CA ARG A 34 13.40 -0.81 18.05
C ARG A 34 13.82 0.25 17.02
N THR A 35 15.05 0.76 17.09
CA THR A 35 15.55 1.84 16.22
C THR A 35 16.17 1.38 14.90
N HIS A 36 16.26 0.07 14.63
CA HIS A 36 16.97 -0.48 13.46
C HIS A 36 16.07 -1.14 12.39
N GLU A 37 14.79 -0.78 12.27
CA GLU A 37 13.95 -1.27 11.15
C GLU A 37 14.31 -0.60 9.81
N VAL A 38 15.04 0.51 9.85
CA VAL A 38 15.44 1.27 8.66
C VAL A 38 16.96 1.26 8.55
N THR A 39 17.48 0.69 7.48
CA THR A 39 18.90 0.64 7.15
C THR A 39 19.20 1.47 5.90
N VAL A 40 20.47 1.82 5.71
CA VAL A 40 20.92 2.54 4.52
C VAL A 40 21.55 1.55 3.55
N ARG A 41 21.02 1.46 2.34
CA ARG A 41 21.56 0.63 1.26
C ARG A 41 22.98 1.09 0.90
N SER A 42 23.97 0.23 1.15
CA SER A 42 25.40 0.51 0.93
C SER A 42 25.95 0.03 -0.41
N SER A 43 25.16 -0.69 -1.24
CA SER A 43 25.64 -1.28 -2.50
C SER A 43 24.68 -1.07 -3.70
N GLY A 44 25.25 -0.66 -4.85
CA GLY A 44 24.59 -0.52 -6.16
C GLY A 44 24.96 0.75 -6.96
N CYS A 45 24.51 0.84 -8.22
CA CYS A 45 24.72 1.96 -9.15
C CYS A 45 24.17 3.32 -8.67
N CYS A 46 23.43 3.34 -7.56
CA CYS A 46 22.86 4.53 -6.92
C CYS A 46 23.77 5.16 -5.86
N LEU A 47 25.09 4.89 -5.85
CA LEU A 47 26.04 5.52 -4.93
C LEU A 47 26.10 7.06 -5.08
N CYS A 48 25.72 7.58 -6.24
CA CYS A 48 25.61 9.00 -6.55
C CYS A 48 24.41 9.68 -5.87
N LEU A 49 23.45 8.92 -5.35
CA LEU A 49 22.32 9.48 -4.63
C LEU A 49 22.71 9.77 -3.18
N PRO A 50 22.27 10.91 -2.62
CA PRO A 50 22.60 11.28 -1.25
C PRO A 50 22.15 10.21 -0.26
N ARG A 51 22.83 10.10 0.88
CA ARG A 51 22.61 9.04 1.90
C ARG A 51 21.16 8.95 2.36
N PHE A 52 20.49 10.09 2.38
CA PHE A 52 19.08 10.20 2.71
C PHE A 52 18.18 9.53 1.66
N MET A 53 18.59 9.33 0.40
CA MET A 53 17.83 8.66 -0.66
C MET A 53 17.94 7.13 -0.68
N ARG A 54 18.72 6.54 0.24
CA ARG A 54 19.06 5.11 0.26
C ARG A 54 18.43 4.36 1.44
N LEU A 55 17.27 4.78 1.93
CA LEU A 55 16.59 4.07 3.01
C LEU A 55 15.94 2.77 2.50
N THR A 56 16.21 1.67 3.18
CA THR A 56 15.62 0.35 2.97
C THR A 56 15.17 -0.23 4.31
N PHE A 57 14.12 -1.02 4.33
CA PHE A 57 13.72 -1.72 5.54
C PHE A 57 14.63 -2.94 5.80
N ALA A 58 14.95 -3.20 7.06
CA ALA A 58 15.53 -4.45 7.52
C ALA A 58 14.53 -5.11 8.49
N PRO A 59 14.16 -6.39 8.32
CA PRO A 59 14.66 -7.41 7.37
C PRO A 59 14.15 -7.29 5.92
N ASP A 60 14.79 -7.97 4.97
CA ASP A 60 14.46 -7.94 3.52
C ASP A 60 13.01 -8.36 3.19
N SER A 61 12.40 -9.21 4.03
CA SER A 61 11.00 -9.60 3.89
C SER A 61 10.06 -8.40 4.05
N LEU A 62 10.38 -7.47 4.96
CA LEU A 62 9.62 -6.24 5.18
C LEU A 62 9.77 -5.28 3.99
N GLU A 63 10.97 -5.19 3.42
CA GLU A 63 11.19 -4.40 2.19
C GLU A 63 10.41 -5.00 1.02
N ASN A 64 10.39 -6.32 0.84
CA ASN A 64 9.62 -6.96 -0.22
C ASN A 64 8.10 -6.74 -0.07
N LEU A 65 7.60 -6.80 1.16
CA LEU A 65 6.20 -6.49 1.47
C LEU A 65 5.87 -5.03 1.14
N TYR A 66 6.72 -4.10 1.58
CA TYR A 66 6.58 -2.67 1.25
C TYR A 66 6.63 -2.42 -0.26
N GLN A 67 7.58 -3.02 -0.98
CA GLN A 67 7.70 -2.87 -2.44
C GLN A 67 6.46 -3.40 -3.18
N THR A 68 5.86 -4.48 -2.68
CA THR A 68 4.62 -5.04 -3.24
C THR A 68 3.43 -4.11 -2.97
N TYR A 69 3.33 -3.59 -1.74
CA TYR A 69 2.33 -2.59 -1.35
C TYR A 69 2.45 -1.31 -2.18
N PHE A 70 3.66 -0.74 -2.26
CA PHE A 70 3.96 0.48 -3.01
C PHE A 70 3.63 0.33 -4.51
N ARG A 71 3.97 -0.81 -5.12
CA ARG A 71 3.63 -1.09 -6.53
C ARG A 71 2.13 -1.18 -6.74
N ARG A 72 1.40 -1.84 -5.82
CA ARG A 72 -0.07 -1.94 -5.89
C ARG A 72 -0.71 -0.56 -5.76
N GLN A 73 -0.24 0.25 -4.81
CA GLN A 73 -0.75 1.61 -4.61
C GLN A 73 -0.55 2.51 -5.84
N ARG A 74 0.62 2.42 -6.50
CA ARG A 74 0.87 3.20 -7.73
C ARG A 74 0.19 2.63 -8.97
N HIS A 75 -0.24 1.37 -8.93
CA HIS A 75 -1.02 0.81 -10.03
C HIS A 75 -2.41 1.46 -10.10
N GLU A 76 -2.99 1.81 -8.95
CA GLU A 76 -4.23 2.60 -8.88
C GLU A 76 -4.03 4.01 -9.47
N THR A 77 -2.84 4.61 -9.28
CA THR A 77 -2.54 5.93 -9.84
C THR A 77 -2.13 5.91 -11.32
N LEU A 78 -1.95 4.74 -11.93
CA LEU A 78 -1.64 4.60 -13.36
C LEU A 78 -2.77 5.15 -14.24
N LEU A 79 -4.03 4.99 -13.82
CA LEU A 79 -5.19 5.52 -14.53
C LEU A 79 -5.14 7.04 -14.68
N VAL A 80 -4.55 7.76 -13.72
CA VAL A 80 -4.36 9.21 -13.80
C VAL A 80 -3.45 9.60 -14.96
N LEU A 81 -2.42 8.80 -15.25
CA LEU A 81 -1.53 9.05 -16.39
C LEU A 81 -2.24 8.82 -17.72
N VAL A 82 -3.10 7.81 -17.81
CA VAL A 82 -3.95 7.56 -19.00
C VAL A 82 -4.91 8.73 -19.23
N VAL A 83 -5.48 9.29 -18.15
CA VAL A 83 -6.32 10.49 -18.25
C VAL A 83 -5.51 11.69 -18.76
N PHE A 84 -4.27 11.88 -18.32
CA PHE A 84 -3.42 12.96 -18.85
C PHE A 84 -3.07 12.77 -20.33
N ALA A 85 -2.84 11.54 -20.79
CA ALA A 85 -2.64 11.24 -22.21
C ALA A 85 -3.90 11.55 -23.03
N ALA A 86 -5.07 11.11 -22.58
CA ALA A 86 -6.34 11.42 -23.23
C ALA A 86 -6.64 12.94 -23.27
N LEU A 87 -6.31 13.67 -22.20
CA LEU A 87 -6.44 15.13 -22.16
C LEU A 87 -5.50 15.79 -23.18
N PHE A 88 -4.27 15.31 -23.32
CA PHE A 88 -3.36 15.79 -24.35
C PHE A 88 -3.91 15.54 -25.76
N ASP A 89 -4.40 14.35 -26.07
CA ASP A 89 -4.99 14.06 -27.37
C ASP A 89 -6.24 14.91 -27.65
N SER A 90 -7.10 15.11 -26.65
CA SER A 90 -8.25 16.02 -26.78
C SER A 90 -7.82 17.47 -27.04
N TYR A 91 -6.77 17.94 -26.38
CA TYR A 91 -6.18 19.26 -26.64
C TYR A 91 -5.69 19.38 -28.09
N VAL A 92 -5.01 18.35 -28.61
CA VAL A 92 -4.54 18.33 -30.00
C VAL A 92 -5.72 18.39 -30.98
N ILE A 93 -6.77 17.62 -30.75
CA ILE A 93 -7.98 17.61 -31.60
C ILE A 93 -8.64 19.00 -31.61
N VAL A 94 -8.84 19.60 -30.43
CA VAL A 94 -9.45 20.92 -30.29
C VAL A 94 -8.59 21.99 -30.98
N MET A 95 -7.28 21.96 -30.79
CA MET A 95 -6.37 22.91 -31.44
C MET A 95 -6.39 22.77 -32.97
N CYS A 96 -6.42 21.54 -33.50
CA CYS A 96 -6.55 21.32 -34.93
C CYS A 96 -7.90 21.79 -35.48
N ALA A 97 -8.99 21.60 -34.74
CA ALA A 97 -10.33 22.01 -35.16
C ALA A 97 -10.55 23.53 -35.13
N VAL A 98 -10.00 24.23 -34.13
CA VAL A 98 -10.24 25.67 -33.91
C VAL A 98 -9.22 26.54 -34.65
N VAL A 99 -7.95 26.12 -34.73
CA VAL A 99 -6.84 27.01 -35.15
C VAL A 99 -6.30 26.68 -36.55
N TYR A 100 -6.30 25.40 -36.96
CA TYR A 100 -5.64 24.94 -38.19
C TYR A 100 -6.65 24.46 -39.26
N THR A 101 -7.66 25.27 -39.53
CA THR A 101 -8.91 24.92 -40.23
C THR A 101 -8.78 24.42 -41.68
N SER A 102 -7.58 24.27 -42.24
CA SER A 102 -7.38 23.63 -43.54
C SER A 102 -6.03 22.89 -43.56
N ASP A 103 -6.04 21.61 -43.93
CA ASP A 103 -4.86 20.74 -44.16
C ASP A 103 -4.21 20.01 -42.97
N LYS A 104 -4.94 19.77 -41.87
CA LYS A 104 -4.44 18.95 -40.73
C LYS A 104 -5.29 17.72 -40.40
N LEU A 105 -5.90 17.09 -41.41
CA LEU A 105 -6.67 15.85 -41.23
C LEU A 105 -5.83 14.72 -40.65
N ALA A 106 -4.57 14.59 -41.05
CA ALA A 106 -3.68 13.54 -40.55
C ALA A 106 -3.42 13.64 -39.03
N SER A 107 -3.21 14.85 -38.49
CA SER A 107 -3.00 15.01 -37.05
C SER A 107 -4.28 14.76 -36.24
N VAL A 108 -5.45 15.11 -36.78
CA VAL A 108 -6.75 14.80 -36.15
C VAL A 108 -7.02 13.30 -36.14
N LEU A 109 -6.70 12.60 -37.24
CA LEU A 109 -6.85 11.14 -37.31
C LEU A 109 -5.92 10.44 -36.31
N VAL A 110 -4.66 10.87 -36.20
CA VAL A 110 -3.72 10.27 -35.25
C VAL A 110 -4.11 10.58 -33.81
N ALA A 111 -4.51 11.82 -33.48
CA ALA A 111 -4.94 12.16 -32.13
C ALA A 111 -6.25 11.47 -31.73
N SER A 112 -7.18 11.27 -32.67
CA SER A 112 -8.42 10.51 -32.39
C SER A 112 -8.16 9.02 -32.22
N ALA A 113 -7.23 8.43 -32.97
CA ALA A 113 -6.78 7.06 -32.77
C ALA A 113 -6.04 6.89 -31.43
N GLY A 114 -5.20 7.86 -31.04
CA GLY A 114 -4.55 7.91 -29.74
C GLY A 114 -5.56 7.95 -28.60
N LEU A 115 -6.53 8.86 -28.68
CA LEU A 115 -7.59 9.01 -27.69
C LEU A 115 -8.43 7.73 -27.55
N ALA A 116 -8.76 7.06 -28.66
CA ALA A 116 -9.43 5.77 -28.63
C ALA A 116 -8.58 4.71 -27.94
N GLY A 117 -7.27 4.69 -28.20
CA GLY A 117 -6.30 3.82 -27.52
C GLY A 117 -6.26 4.04 -26.02
N ASP A 118 -6.21 5.30 -25.57
CA ASP A 118 -6.22 5.66 -24.15
C ASP A 118 -7.53 5.26 -23.46
N VAL A 119 -8.68 5.49 -24.11
CA VAL A 119 -9.99 5.08 -23.59
C VAL A 119 -10.08 3.56 -23.46
N ILE A 120 -9.62 2.82 -24.48
CA ILE A 120 -9.60 1.35 -24.43
C ILE A 120 -8.69 0.88 -23.28
N LEU A 121 -7.48 1.44 -23.16
CA LEU A 121 -6.55 1.08 -22.10
C LEU A 121 -7.12 1.40 -20.71
N TYR A 122 -7.79 2.54 -20.56
CA TYR A 122 -8.47 2.94 -19.33
C TYR A 122 -9.56 1.92 -18.95
N LEU A 123 -10.43 1.54 -19.89
CA LEU A 123 -11.49 0.56 -19.64
C LEU A 123 -10.92 -0.82 -19.30
N LEU A 124 -9.89 -1.28 -20.02
CA LEU A 124 -9.22 -2.55 -19.76
C LEU A 124 -8.62 -2.60 -18.35
N CYS A 125 -7.98 -1.50 -17.91
CA CYS A 125 -7.40 -1.40 -16.57
C CYS A 125 -8.50 -1.26 -15.49
N ARG A 126 -9.54 -0.46 -15.74
CA ARG A 126 -10.62 -0.19 -14.79
C ARG A 126 -11.50 -1.41 -14.51
N PHE A 127 -11.77 -2.22 -15.54
CA PHE A 127 -12.58 -3.43 -15.41
C PHE A 127 -11.76 -4.69 -15.11
N GLY A 128 -10.43 -4.58 -14.96
CA GLY A 128 -9.59 -5.74 -14.64
C GLY A 128 -9.62 -6.83 -15.72
N LEU A 129 -9.83 -6.46 -16.99
CA LEU A 129 -9.94 -7.40 -18.10
C LEU A 129 -8.58 -8.00 -18.50
N LEU A 130 -7.48 -7.41 -18.03
CA LEU A 130 -6.12 -7.89 -18.27
C LEU A 130 -5.63 -8.77 -17.11
N PRO A 131 -4.96 -9.90 -17.38
CA PRO A 131 -4.32 -10.70 -16.35
C PRO A 131 -3.35 -9.85 -15.50
N ASP A 132 -3.38 -10.02 -14.18
CA ASP A 132 -2.56 -9.27 -13.21
C ASP A 132 -1.06 -9.22 -13.57
N ARG A 133 -0.53 -10.32 -14.11
CA ARG A 133 0.87 -10.41 -14.54
C ARG A 133 1.18 -9.47 -15.71
N ILE A 134 0.27 -9.38 -16.68
CA ILE A 134 0.41 -8.54 -17.87
C ILE A 134 0.19 -7.08 -17.46
N SER A 135 -0.84 -6.81 -16.65
CA SER A 135 -1.14 -5.46 -16.17
C SER A 135 0.04 -4.82 -15.43
N ARG A 136 0.70 -5.58 -14.55
CA ARG A 136 1.83 -5.04 -13.76
C ARG A 136 3.14 -4.93 -14.53
N ARG A 137 3.35 -5.76 -15.56
CA ARG A 137 4.65 -5.85 -16.26
C ARG A 137 4.66 -5.14 -17.60
N VAL A 138 3.57 -5.15 -18.34
CA VAL A 138 3.51 -4.67 -19.74
C VAL A 138 2.86 -3.29 -19.83
N VAL A 139 1.74 -3.08 -19.14
CA VAL A 139 0.95 -1.83 -19.24
C VAL A 139 1.77 -0.56 -18.98
N PRO A 140 2.67 -0.47 -17.97
CA PRO A 140 3.46 0.73 -17.75
C PRO A 140 4.39 1.08 -18.93
N TYR A 141 4.97 0.08 -19.58
CA TYR A 141 5.84 0.30 -20.74
C TYR A 141 5.03 0.57 -22.01
N ALA A 142 3.89 -0.12 -22.19
CA ALA A 142 2.99 0.15 -23.29
C ALA A 142 2.43 1.58 -23.25
N LEU A 143 2.04 2.06 -22.06
CA LEU A 143 1.59 3.44 -21.84
C LEU A 143 2.71 4.45 -22.12
N TRP A 144 3.94 4.16 -21.71
CA TRP A 144 5.09 5.00 -22.07
C TRP A 144 5.30 5.08 -23.59
N VAL A 145 5.27 3.94 -24.30
CA VAL A 145 5.42 3.92 -25.76
C VAL A 145 4.28 4.68 -26.43
N LEU A 146 3.04 4.52 -25.95
CA LEU A 146 1.87 5.22 -26.49
C LEU A 146 2.01 6.74 -26.34
N ILE A 147 2.37 7.22 -25.15
CA ILE A 147 2.60 8.65 -24.88
C ILE A 147 3.77 9.19 -25.71
N ALA A 148 4.86 8.44 -25.82
CA ALA A 148 5.97 8.83 -26.66
C ALA A 148 5.52 8.97 -28.13
N ALA A 149 4.77 7.99 -28.64
CA ALA A 149 4.22 8.04 -30.00
C ALA A 149 3.30 9.24 -30.20
N GLN A 150 2.40 9.55 -29.26
CA GLN A 150 1.54 10.74 -29.30
C GLN A 150 2.36 12.03 -29.41
N VAL A 151 3.38 12.20 -28.56
CA VAL A 151 4.24 13.40 -28.57
C VAL A 151 5.06 13.51 -29.86
N PHE A 152 5.62 12.41 -30.37
CA PHE A 152 6.38 12.41 -31.63
C PHE A 152 5.49 12.65 -32.85
N CYS A 153 4.29 12.07 -32.89
CA CYS A 153 3.31 12.33 -33.95
C CYS A 153 2.85 13.79 -33.94
N TYR A 154 2.63 14.37 -32.75
CA TYR A 154 2.32 15.78 -32.62
C TYR A 154 3.46 16.66 -33.15
N LEU A 155 4.72 16.36 -32.80
CA LEU A 155 5.88 17.07 -33.33
C LEU A 155 5.93 17.01 -34.87
N GLY A 156 5.85 15.81 -35.46
CA GLY A 156 6.03 15.61 -36.90
C GLY A 156 4.89 16.16 -37.76
N LEU A 157 3.63 16.06 -37.30
CA LEU A 157 2.46 16.42 -38.11
C LEU A 157 2.01 17.87 -37.92
N ASN A 158 2.14 18.44 -36.71
CA ASN A 158 1.66 19.80 -36.45
C ASN A 158 2.66 20.90 -36.82
N TYR A 159 3.96 20.61 -36.80
CA TYR A 159 4.99 21.63 -37.01
C TYR A 159 5.77 21.49 -38.32
N ALA A 160 5.34 20.60 -39.22
CA ALA A 160 5.99 20.27 -40.49
C ALA A 160 6.51 21.47 -41.31
N HIS A 161 5.87 22.64 -41.24
CA HIS A 161 6.26 23.83 -41.98
C HIS A 161 6.98 24.93 -41.16
N PHE A 162 6.77 25.02 -39.84
CA PHE A 162 7.39 26.02 -38.97
C PHE A 162 7.74 25.41 -37.62
N HIS A 163 8.92 24.79 -37.50
CA HIS A 163 9.41 24.26 -36.23
C HIS A 163 10.11 25.37 -35.43
N GLN A 164 9.52 25.82 -34.33
CA GLN A 164 10.30 26.45 -33.26
C GLN A 164 10.75 25.35 -32.28
N ALA A 165 12.03 25.37 -31.88
CA ALA A 165 12.58 24.35 -30.98
C ALA A 165 11.98 24.36 -29.56
N SER A 166 11.00 25.20 -29.26
CA SER A 166 10.27 25.24 -27.99
C SER A 166 8.97 24.45 -27.97
N ASP A 167 8.39 24.16 -29.14
CA ASP A 167 6.92 24.00 -29.23
C ASP A 167 6.39 22.68 -28.61
N THR A 168 7.23 21.65 -28.52
CA THR A 168 6.88 20.36 -27.90
C THR A 168 7.65 20.05 -26.62
N VAL A 169 8.61 20.90 -26.25
CA VAL A 169 9.50 20.68 -25.10
C VAL A 169 8.73 20.70 -23.79
N GLY A 170 7.74 21.59 -23.67
CA GLY A 170 6.87 21.68 -22.49
C GLY A 170 6.06 20.41 -22.24
N TRP A 171 5.45 19.86 -23.30
CA TRP A 171 4.69 18.60 -23.22
C TRP A 171 5.58 17.41 -22.86
N GLN A 172 6.77 17.33 -23.50
CA GLN A 172 7.75 16.30 -23.17
C GLN A 172 8.21 16.40 -21.71
N ALA A 173 8.46 17.60 -21.19
CA ALA A 173 8.84 17.82 -19.80
C ALA A 173 7.70 17.46 -18.83
N PHE A 174 6.46 17.79 -19.17
CA PHE A 174 5.26 17.45 -18.39
C PHE A 174 5.08 15.93 -18.25
N PHE A 175 5.15 15.17 -19.35
CA PHE A 175 5.04 13.71 -19.30
C PHE A 175 6.24 13.08 -18.59
N SER A 176 7.44 13.60 -18.83
CA SER A 176 8.67 13.19 -18.13
C SER A 176 8.54 13.30 -16.62
N PHE A 177 7.97 14.41 -16.12
CA PHE A 177 7.69 14.59 -14.70
C PHE A 177 6.56 13.66 -14.22
N SER A 178 5.48 13.55 -15.00
CA SER A 178 4.32 12.72 -14.67
C SER A 178 4.66 11.24 -14.51
N PHE A 179 5.64 10.74 -15.26
CA PHE A 179 6.18 9.37 -15.13
C PHE A 179 6.73 9.09 -13.73
N PHE A 180 7.41 10.05 -13.09
CA PHE A 180 7.93 9.89 -11.72
C PHE A 180 6.82 9.81 -10.68
N LEU A 181 5.68 10.45 -10.92
CA LEU A 181 4.54 10.42 -10.00
C LEU A 181 3.71 9.14 -10.17
N THR A 182 3.42 8.75 -11.41
CA THR A 182 2.33 7.81 -11.70
C THR A 182 2.78 6.40 -12.10
N LEU A 183 3.94 6.21 -12.76
CA LEU A 183 4.32 4.88 -13.26
C LEU A 183 4.68 3.91 -12.13
N PRO A 184 4.02 2.74 -11.99
CA PRO A 184 4.26 1.78 -10.90
C PRO A 184 5.53 0.94 -11.08
N LEU A 185 6.64 1.59 -11.43
CA LEU A 185 7.96 1.00 -11.61
C LEU A 185 8.91 1.49 -10.50
N ARG A 186 10.04 0.79 -10.33
CA ARG A 186 11.14 1.25 -9.48
C ARG A 186 11.77 2.51 -10.09
N LEU A 187 12.51 3.28 -9.28
CA LEU A 187 13.16 4.51 -9.74
C LEU A 187 14.08 4.30 -10.97
N THR A 188 14.87 3.22 -10.99
CA THR A 188 15.85 2.96 -12.06
C THR A 188 15.25 2.87 -13.46
N PRO A 189 14.24 2.02 -13.75
CA PRO A 189 13.61 2.01 -15.07
C PRO A 189 12.91 3.32 -15.43
N ILE A 190 12.32 4.05 -14.46
CA ILE A 190 11.69 5.36 -14.73
C ILE A 190 12.76 6.36 -15.21
N VAL A 191 13.89 6.46 -14.52
CA VAL A 191 14.99 7.33 -14.92
C VAL A 191 15.50 6.96 -16.32
N LEU A 192 15.72 5.66 -16.59
CA LEU A 192 16.17 5.20 -17.91
C LEU A 192 15.19 5.58 -19.02
N ILE A 193 13.91 5.28 -18.82
CA ILE A 193 12.84 5.57 -19.78
C ILE A 193 12.76 7.08 -20.06
N THR A 194 12.78 7.90 -19.01
CA THR A 194 12.69 9.36 -19.15
C THR A 194 13.94 9.93 -19.83
N THR A 195 15.15 9.49 -19.46
CA THR A 195 16.39 9.95 -20.11
C THR A 195 16.44 9.55 -21.58
N VAL A 196 16.05 8.33 -21.93
CA VAL A 196 15.96 7.89 -23.33
C VAL A 196 14.92 8.70 -24.09
N SER A 197 13.72 8.89 -23.52
CA SER A 197 12.65 9.67 -24.15
C SER A 197 13.07 11.12 -24.42
N CYS A 198 13.65 11.81 -23.43
CA CYS A 198 14.18 13.16 -23.61
C CYS A 198 15.32 13.22 -24.61
N GLY A 199 16.26 12.27 -24.58
CA GLY A 199 17.39 12.22 -25.51
C GLY A 199 16.95 12.03 -26.96
N VAL A 200 16.03 11.08 -27.21
CA VAL A 200 15.45 10.86 -28.54
C VAL A 200 14.65 12.09 -28.98
N HIS A 201 13.86 12.71 -28.10
CA HIS A 201 13.12 13.93 -28.43
C HIS A 201 14.04 15.09 -28.81
N THR A 202 15.10 15.35 -28.04
CA THR A 202 16.11 16.38 -28.38
C THR A 202 16.83 16.06 -29.69
N LEU A 203 17.15 14.78 -29.95
CA LEU A 203 17.81 14.37 -31.19
C LEU A 203 16.90 14.59 -32.40
N VAL A 204 15.65 14.13 -32.34
CA VAL A 204 14.67 14.30 -33.42
C VAL A 204 14.46 15.78 -33.70
N LEU A 205 14.24 16.58 -32.64
CA LEU A 205 14.08 18.03 -32.77
C LEU A 205 15.32 18.71 -33.37
N GLY A 206 16.52 18.29 -32.96
CA GLY A 206 17.77 18.82 -33.52
C GLY A 206 17.94 18.48 -35.00
N VAL A 207 17.62 17.25 -35.41
CA VAL A 207 17.70 16.81 -36.80
C VAL A 207 16.66 17.50 -37.68
N THR A 208 15.41 17.59 -37.24
CA THR A 208 14.34 18.22 -38.03
C THR A 208 14.62 19.70 -38.28
N ILE A 209 15.09 20.43 -37.27
CA ILE A 209 15.44 21.85 -37.41
C ILE A 209 16.72 22.03 -38.24
N ALA A 210 17.72 21.17 -38.06
CA ALA A 210 18.94 21.21 -38.87
C ALA A 210 18.66 20.97 -40.36
N GLN A 211 17.79 20.01 -40.68
CA GLN A 211 17.37 19.73 -42.06
C GLN A 211 16.60 20.90 -42.68
N GLN A 212 15.76 21.59 -41.90
CA GLN A 212 14.97 22.72 -42.38
C GLN A 212 15.79 24.00 -42.55
N GLN A 213 16.87 24.18 -41.78
CA GLN A 213 17.70 25.39 -41.79
C GLN A 213 19.00 25.26 -42.62
N GLN A 214 19.06 24.26 -43.51
CA GLN A 214 20.21 23.95 -44.37
C GLN A 214 20.72 25.17 -45.18
N ASP A 215 19.86 26.14 -45.49
CA ASP A 215 20.19 27.33 -46.30
C ASP A 215 20.65 28.57 -45.49
N ASN A 216 20.50 28.59 -44.15
CA ASN A 216 20.81 29.76 -43.33
C ASN A 216 21.67 29.38 -42.10
N ILE A 217 22.99 29.45 -42.27
CA ILE A 217 24.01 29.02 -41.29
C ILE A 217 23.95 29.91 -40.03
N GLN A 218 23.13 29.51 -39.05
CA GLN A 218 23.16 30.03 -37.67
C GLN A 218 23.22 28.88 -36.64
N GLY A 219 24.14 27.93 -36.83
CA GLY A 219 24.29 26.76 -35.95
C GLY A 219 24.51 27.09 -34.46
N ALA A 220 25.10 28.26 -34.16
CA ALA A 220 25.29 28.72 -32.78
C ALA A 220 23.98 29.05 -32.05
N ALA A 221 22.95 29.52 -32.77
CA ALA A 221 21.63 29.80 -32.19
C ALA A 221 20.87 28.49 -31.89
N LEU A 222 20.92 27.53 -32.83
CA LEU A 222 20.33 26.20 -32.67
C LEU A 222 20.95 25.46 -31.47
N GLY A 223 22.28 25.46 -31.37
CA GLY A 223 23.00 24.82 -30.26
C GLY A 223 22.60 25.42 -28.90
N ARG A 224 22.40 26.75 -28.84
CA ARG A 224 21.94 27.43 -27.61
C ARG A 224 20.53 27.01 -27.22
N GLN A 225 19.63 26.85 -28.19
CA GLN A 225 18.25 26.44 -27.94
C GLN A 225 18.15 24.98 -27.49
N LEU A 226 18.89 24.07 -28.13
CA LEU A 226 18.97 22.67 -27.71
C LEU A 226 19.56 22.52 -26.31
N LEU A 227 20.57 23.34 -25.96
CA LEU A 227 21.15 23.36 -24.63
C LEU A 227 20.14 23.87 -23.58
N ALA A 228 19.36 24.90 -23.89
CA ALA A 228 18.27 25.36 -23.02
C ALA A 228 17.21 24.27 -22.80
N ASN A 229 16.83 23.55 -23.85
CA ASN A 229 15.90 22.42 -23.75
C ASN A 229 16.46 21.26 -22.91
N ALA A 230 17.74 20.94 -23.08
CA ALA A 230 18.42 19.93 -22.27
C ALA A 230 18.43 20.33 -20.78
N PHE A 231 18.64 21.62 -20.48
CA PHE A 231 18.56 22.13 -19.11
C PHE A 231 17.16 21.96 -18.52
N ILE A 232 16.09 22.24 -19.28
CA ILE A 232 14.71 22.01 -18.84
C ILE A 232 14.48 20.54 -18.52
N TYR A 233 14.97 19.60 -19.34
CA TYR A 233 14.84 18.17 -19.07
C TYR A 233 15.63 17.71 -17.85
N VAL A 234 16.84 18.21 -17.64
CA VAL A 234 17.61 17.93 -16.42
C VAL A 234 16.83 18.41 -15.20
N CYS A 235 16.26 19.63 -15.24
CA CYS A 235 15.41 20.16 -14.16
C CYS A 235 14.15 19.32 -13.94
N ALA A 236 13.46 18.88 -14.99
CA ALA A 236 12.27 18.04 -14.87
C ALA A 236 12.61 16.68 -14.25
N ILE A 237 13.74 16.08 -14.63
CA ILE A 237 14.23 14.81 -14.08
C ILE A 237 14.63 14.98 -12.61
N THR A 238 15.34 16.05 -12.23
CA THR A 238 15.74 16.27 -10.83
C THR A 238 14.52 16.48 -9.94
N VAL A 239 13.57 17.33 -10.35
CA VAL A 239 12.31 17.56 -9.63
C VAL A 239 11.47 16.28 -9.57
N GLY A 240 11.44 15.49 -10.65
CA GLY A 240 10.77 14.19 -10.71
C GLY A 240 11.36 13.17 -9.73
N VAL A 241 12.68 13.03 -9.71
CA VAL A 241 13.40 12.14 -8.77
C VAL A 241 13.16 12.57 -7.32
N MET A 242 13.23 13.87 -7.03
CA MET A 242 12.94 14.40 -5.69
C MET A 242 11.49 14.12 -5.28
N SER A 243 10.54 14.35 -6.18
CA SER A 243 9.11 14.08 -5.93
C SER A 243 8.81 12.61 -5.70
N TYR A 244 9.38 11.71 -6.52
CA TYR A 244 9.30 10.26 -6.32
C TYR A 244 9.80 9.89 -4.91
N TYR A 245 10.93 10.47 -4.52
CA TYR A 245 11.57 10.13 -3.26
C TYR A 245 10.80 10.65 -2.04
N MET A 246 10.24 11.86 -2.14
CA MET A 246 9.34 12.40 -1.11
C MET A 246 8.09 11.54 -0.95
N ALA A 247 7.52 11.05 -2.06
CA ALA A 247 6.37 10.15 -2.02
C ALA A 247 6.73 8.80 -1.38
N ASP A 248 7.84 8.17 -1.79
CA ASP A 248 8.35 6.92 -1.21
C ASP A 248 8.51 7.03 0.31
N ARG A 249 9.15 8.12 0.79
CA ARG A 249 9.28 8.38 2.23
C ARG A 249 7.96 8.50 2.98
N LYS A 250 7.01 9.26 2.44
CA LYS A 250 5.68 9.41 3.05
C LYS A 250 4.98 8.06 3.15
N HIS A 251 5.05 7.26 2.09
CA HIS A 251 4.46 5.92 2.09
C HIS A 251 5.16 4.95 3.04
N ARG A 252 6.50 5.01 3.15
CA ARG A 252 7.25 4.20 4.13
C ARG A 252 6.84 4.51 5.56
N LYS A 253 6.74 5.81 5.90
CA LYS A 253 6.31 6.24 7.23
C LYS A 253 4.88 5.79 7.53
N ALA A 254 3.94 6.02 6.60
CA ALA A 254 2.55 5.60 6.76
C ALA A 254 2.40 4.08 6.87
N PHE A 255 3.22 3.31 6.15
CA PHE A 255 3.25 1.86 6.24
C PHE A 255 3.70 1.37 7.62
N LEU A 256 4.75 1.96 8.19
CA LEU A 256 5.21 1.63 9.54
C LEU A 256 4.17 1.98 10.60
N GLU A 257 3.60 3.19 10.53
CA GLU A 257 2.55 3.63 11.45
C GLU A 257 1.33 2.70 11.40
N ALA A 258 0.91 2.31 10.19
CA ALA A 258 -0.18 1.35 10.01
C ALA A 258 0.17 -0.01 10.65
N ARG A 259 1.40 -0.51 10.45
CA ARG A 259 1.84 -1.78 11.04
C ARG A 259 1.85 -1.75 12.57
N GLN A 260 2.43 -0.69 13.15
CA GLN A 260 2.46 -0.50 14.61
C GLN A 260 1.05 -0.40 15.18
N SER A 261 0.15 0.31 14.49
CA SER A 261 -1.25 0.41 14.92
C SER A 261 -1.96 -0.95 14.90
N LEU A 262 -1.64 -1.80 13.92
CA LEU A 262 -2.21 -3.14 13.82
C LEU A 262 -1.68 -4.06 14.92
N GLU A 263 -0.39 -4.00 15.22
CA GLU A 263 0.23 -4.76 16.30
C GLU A 263 -0.38 -4.40 17.67
N VAL A 264 -0.55 -3.11 17.95
CA VAL A 264 -1.22 -2.65 19.17
C VAL A 264 -2.65 -3.16 19.23
N LYS A 265 -3.40 -3.13 18.12
CA LYS A 265 -4.77 -3.65 18.08
C LYS A 265 -4.83 -5.15 18.38
N LEU A 266 -3.95 -5.96 17.78
CA LEU A 266 -3.92 -7.40 18.03
C LEU A 266 -3.56 -7.72 19.48
N ASN A 267 -2.57 -7.03 20.06
CA ASN A 267 -2.21 -7.20 21.47
C ASN A 267 -3.37 -6.82 22.40
N LEU A 268 -4.10 -5.75 22.09
CA LEU A 268 -5.28 -5.35 22.86
C LEU A 268 -6.41 -6.37 22.75
N GLU A 269 -6.66 -6.93 21.56
CA GLU A 269 -7.65 -7.99 21.37
C GLU A 269 -7.30 -9.25 22.17
N GLU A 270 -6.03 -9.66 22.17
CA GLU A 270 -5.57 -10.81 22.97
C GLU A 270 -5.74 -10.56 24.47
N GLN A 271 -5.31 -9.39 24.96
CA GLN A 271 -5.49 -9.01 26.37
C GLN A 271 -6.97 -8.95 26.76
N SER A 272 -7.83 -8.42 25.89
CA SER A 272 -9.28 -8.40 26.10
C SER A 272 -9.85 -9.82 26.21
N GLN A 273 -9.44 -10.74 25.33
CA GLN A 273 -9.88 -12.14 25.38
C GLN A 273 -9.40 -12.86 26.63
N GLN A 274 -8.15 -12.62 27.06
CA GLN A 274 -7.63 -13.17 28.31
C GLN A 274 -8.41 -12.64 29.51
N GLN A 275 -8.71 -11.34 29.55
CA GLN A 275 -9.53 -10.73 30.60
C GLN A 275 -10.93 -11.35 30.64
N GLU A 276 -11.58 -11.54 29.50
CA GLU A 276 -12.91 -12.16 29.41
C GLU A 276 -12.89 -13.62 29.89
N ARG A 277 -11.88 -14.40 29.49
CA ARG A 277 -11.70 -15.79 29.97
C ARG A 277 -11.50 -15.87 31.47
N LEU A 278 -10.66 -14.99 32.04
CA LEU A 278 -10.43 -14.94 33.48
C LEU A 278 -11.71 -14.56 34.23
N LEU A 279 -12.45 -13.58 33.71
CA LEU A 279 -13.71 -13.14 34.28
C LEU A 279 -14.75 -14.27 34.29
N LEU A 280 -14.88 -15.01 33.19
CA LEU A 280 -15.75 -16.19 33.08
C LEU A 280 -15.28 -17.41 33.88
N SER A 281 -14.01 -17.49 34.27
CA SER A 281 -13.49 -18.60 35.08
C SER A 281 -13.91 -18.51 36.56
N ILE A 282 -14.28 -17.31 37.02
CA ILE A 282 -14.65 -17.03 38.41
C ILE A 282 -16.14 -16.73 38.53
N LEU A 283 -16.72 -16.08 37.52
CA LEU A 283 -18.11 -15.62 37.53
C LEU A 283 -18.96 -16.38 36.50
N PRO A 284 -20.21 -16.74 36.84
CA PRO A 284 -21.17 -17.22 35.86
C PRO A 284 -21.41 -16.21 34.73
N LYS A 285 -21.61 -16.70 33.49
CA LYS A 285 -21.78 -15.89 32.26
C LYS A 285 -22.76 -14.71 32.41
N HIS A 286 -23.92 -14.93 33.04
CA HIS A 286 -24.93 -13.89 33.17
C HIS A 286 -24.48 -12.70 34.06
N ILE A 287 -23.77 -12.98 35.16
CA ILE A 287 -23.22 -11.93 36.05
C ILE A 287 -22.06 -11.22 35.35
N ALA A 288 -21.23 -12.00 34.66
CA ALA A 288 -20.11 -11.50 33.88
C ALA A 288 -20.53 -10.48 32.80
N ASP A 289 -21.57 -10.80 32.04
CA ASP A 289 -22.13 -9.93 30.99
C ASP A 289 -22.71 -8.63 31.58
N GLU A 290 -23.42 -8.71 32.71
CA GLU A 290 -23.99 -7.54 33.39
C GLU A 290 -22.89 -6.62 33.95
N MET A 291 -21.86 -7.18 34.59
CA MET A 291 -20.69 -6.44 35.05
C MET A 291 -19.95 -5.74 33.90
N LEU A 292 -19.75 -6.43 32.77
CA LEU A 292 -19.11 -5.86 31.58
C LEU A 292 -19.94 -4.71 30.98
N GLN A 293 -21.27 -4.82 30.99
CA GLN A 293 -22.16 -3.75 30.55
C GLN A 293 -22.10 -2.54 31.48
N ASP A 294 -22.07 -2.75 32.80
CA ASP A 294 -21.93 -1.67 33.78
C ASP A 294 -20.56 -0.97 33.68
N MET A 295 -19.49 -1.72 33.40
CA MET A 295 -18.16 -1.14 33.18
C MET A 295 -18.10 -0.24 31.93
N LYS A 296 -18.87 -0.58 30.88
CA LYS A 296 -18.94 0.18 29.61
C LYS A 296 -19.78 1.45 29.69
N LYS A 297 -20.67 1.60 30.68
CA LYS A 297 -21.42 2.85 30.90
C LYS A 297 -20.46 4.00 31.28
N GLU A 298 -20.71 5.20 30.75
CA GLU A 298 -19.81 6.36 30.84
C GLU A 298 -19.44 6.74 32.30
N GLN A 299 -18.21 7.24 32.47
CA GLN A 299 -17.65 7.69 33.75
C GLN A 299 -18.44 8.80 34.45
N SER A 300 -19.34 9.49 33.76
CA SER A 300 -20.18 10.56 34.30
C SER A 300 -21.16 10.10 35.39
N GLN A 301 -21.38 8.79 35.55
CA GLN A 301 -22.18 8.20 36.65
C GLN A 301 -21.33 7.46 37.70
N LYS A 302 -20.00 7.38 37.54
CA LYS A 302 -19.10 6.56 38.38
C LYS A 302 -18.68 7.20 39.70
N GLU A 303 -18.97 8.48 39.94
CA GLU A 303 -18.43 9.21 41.10
C GLU A 303 -18.97 8.77 42.48
N MET A 304 -20.02 7.93 42.55
CA MET A 304 -20.58 7.49 43.85
C MET A 304 -20.50 5.97 44.13
N GLN A 305 -20.05 5.14 43.18
CA GLN A 305 -20.19 3.66 43.28
C GLN A 305 -18.90 2.87 43.04
N GLN A 306 -17.74 3.51 43.18
CA GLN A 306 -16.47 2.82 43.02
C GLN A 306 -16.12 2.05 44.30
N PHE A 307 -16.68 0.82 44.46
CA PHE A 307 -16.04 -0.40 44.99
C PHE A 307 -17.01 -1.46 45.56
N ASN A 308 -18.30 -1.19 45.78
CA ASN A 308 -19.21 -2.12 46.48
C ASN A 308 -20.56 -2.39 45.75
N THR A 309 -20.58 -2.60 44.44
CA THR A 309 -21.77 -3.16 43.77
C THR A 309 -21.84 -4.67 44.02
N MET A 310 -22.75 -5.10 44.88
CA MET A 310 -23.01 -6.52 45.17
C MET A 310 -24.13 -7.03 44.26
N TYR A 311 -23.83 -8.01 43.39
CA TYR A 311 -24.81 -8.67 42.52
C TYR A 311 -25.46 -9.84 43.28
N MET A 312 -26.74 -9.70 43.65
CA MET A 312 -27.51 -10.73 44.37
C MET A 312 -28.89 -10.90 43.76
N TYR A 313 -29.24 -12.14 43.42
CA TYR A 313 -30.51 -12.47 42.77
C TYR A 313 -31.28 -13.51 43.59
N ARG A 314 -32.59 -13.34 43.66
CA ARG A 314 -33.50 -14.32 44.27
C ARG A 314 -33.92 -15.32 43.20
N HIS A 315 -33.50 -16.58 43.35
CA HIS A 315 -33.92 -17.67 42.47
C HIS A 315 -34.97 -18.55 43.14
N GLU A 316 -36.10 -18.75 42.47
CA GLU A 316 -37.12 -19.74 42.85
C GLU A 316 -36.91 -21.04 42.06
N ASN A 317 -37.35 -22.17 42.61
CA ASN A 317 -37.30 -23.49 41.94
C ASN A 317 -35.89 -23.98 41.59
N VAL A 318 -34.93 -23.78 42.47
CA VAL A 318 -33.57 -24.33 42.37
C VAL A 318 -33.39 -25.54 43.29
N SER A 319 -32.52 -26.47 42.92
CA SER A 319 -32.08 -27.58 43.78
C SER A 319 -30.60 -27.39 44.13
N ILE A 320 -30.23 -27.68 45.38
CA ILE A 320 -28.85 -27.56 45.88
C ILE A 320 -28.36 -28.96 46.23
N LEU A 321 -27.19 -29.34 45.71
CA LEU A 321 -26.53 -30.61 46.01
C LEU A 321 -25.27 -30.33 46.86
N PHE A 322 -25.17 -31.00 48.01
CA PHE A 322 -23.95 -31.04 48.81
C PHE A 322 -23.28 -32.41 48.67
N ALA A 323 -21.96 -32.43 48.53
CA ALA A 323 -21.15 -33.65 48.48
C ALA A 323 -19.90 -33.46 49.33
N ASP A 324 -19.48 -34.51 50.04
CA ASP A 324 -18.30 -34.50 50.90
C ASP A 324 -17.49 -35.79 50.70
N ILE A 325 -16.17 -35.70 50.89
CA ILE A 325 -15.26 -36.84 50.77
C ILE A 325 -15.10 -37.49 52.15
N VAL A 326 -15.79 -38.61 52.34
CA VAL A 326 -15.70 -39.38 53.58
C VAL A 326 -14.27 -39.92 53.76
N GLY A 327 -13.68 -39.70 54.94
CA GLY A 327 -12.36 -40.24 55.29
C GLY A 327 -11.17 -39.46 54.74
N PHE A 328 -11.37 -38.25 54.21
CA PHE A 328 -10.31 -37.43 53.62
C PHE A 328 -9.11 -37.20 54.56
N THR A 329 -9.34 -36.95 55.86
CA THR A 329 -8.29 -36.72 56.86
C THR A 329 -7.33 -37.92 57.04
N GLN A 330 -7.83 -39.15 56.86
CA GLN A 330 -7.01 -40.36 56.97
C GLN A 330 -6.22 -40.62 55.67
N LEU A 331 -6.79 -40.23 54.53
CA LEU A 331 -6.12 -40.31 53.24
C LEU A 331 -4.98 -39.27 53.14
N SER A 332 -5.22 -38.04 53.58
CA SER A 332 -4.20 -36.97 53.54
C SER A 332 -3.01 -37.21 54.47
N SER A 333 -3.18 -37.98 55.55
CA SER A 333 -2.09 -38.30 56.50
C SER A 333 -1.15 -39.41 56.00
N SER A 334 -1.57 -40.18 54.99
CA SER A 334 -0.81 -41.31 54.43
C SER A 334 -0.21 -41.03 53.05
N CYS A 335 -0.47 -39.86 52.46
CA CYS A 335 0.02 -39.44 51.16
C CYS A 335 1.00 -38.27 51.27
N SER A 336 1.92 -38.16 50.31
CA SER A 336 2.69 -36.92 50.15
C SER A 336 1.79 -35.78 49.65
N ALA A 337 2.18 -34.54 49.91
CA ALA A 337 1.42 -33.36 49.47
C ALA A 337 1.21 -33.34 47.95
N GLN A 338 2.20 -33.78 47.16
CA GLN A 338 2.08 -33.81 45.70
C GLN A 338 1.08 -34.87 45.22
N GLU A 339 1.10 -36.06 45.83
CA GLU A 339 0.16 -37.15 45.48
C GLU A 339 -1.28 -36.78 45.83
N LEU A 340 -1.48 -36.12 46.98
CA LEU A 340 -2.80 -35.66 47.39
C LEU A 340 -3.38 -34.62 46.44
N VAL A 341 -2.58 -33.62 46.03
CA VAL A 341 -3.02 -32.60 45.06
C VAL A 341 -3.35 -33.23 43.71
N LYS A 342 -2.56 -34.21 43.27
CA LYS A 342 -2.81 -34.93 42.02
C LYS A 342 -4.12 -35.71 42.05
N LEU A 343 -4.40 -36.42 43.16
CA LEU A 343 -5.65 -37.16 43.35
C LEU A 343 -6.86 -36.23 43.35
N LEU A 344 -6.78 -35.10 44.07
CA LEU A 344 -7.87 -34.12 44.13
C LEU A 344 -8.14 -33.48 42.76
N ASN A 345 -7.10 -33.09 42.02
CA ASN A 345 -7.27 -32.55 40.68
C ASN A 345 -7.94 -33.54 39.73
N GLU A 346 -7.63 -34.83 39.83
CA GLU A 346 -8.29 -35.85 39.00
C GLU A 346 -9.77 -36.02 39.38
N LEU A 347 -10.08 -36.05 40.68
CA LEU A 347 -11.47 -36.15 41.15
C LEU A 347 -12.30 -34.94 40.69
N PHE A 348 -11.80 -33.73 40.93
CA PHE A 348 -12.51 -32.50 40.55
C PHE A 348 -12.62 -32.37 39.02
N ALA A 349 -11.59 -32.73 38.26
CA ALA A 349 -11.70 -32.73 36.79
C ALA A 349 -12.77 -33.71 36.26
N ARG A 350 -13.01 -34.84 36.94
CA ARG A 350 -14.12 -35.75 36.60
C ARG A 350 -15.48 -35.13 36.94
N PHE A 351 -15.59 -34.41 38.05
CA PHE A 351 -16.81 -33.67 38.39
C PHE A 351 -17.08 -32.52 37.41
N ASP A 352 -16.05 -31.74 37.05
CA ASP A 352 -16.18 -30.65 36.07
C ASP A 352 -16.67 -31.16 34.72
N LYS A 353 -16.20 -32.33 34.26
CA LYS A 353 -16.68 -32.97 33.03
C LYS A 353 -18.13 -33.43 33.11
N LEU A 354 -18.59 -33.91 34.27
CA LEU A 354 -19.99 -34.29 34.47
C LEU A 354 -20.92 -33.08 34.57
N ALA A 355 -20.39 -31.94 35.04
CA ALA A 355 -21.12 -30.69 35.20
C ALA A 355 -21.08 -29.78 33.95
N ALA A 356 -20.13 -30.01 33.04
CA ALA A 356 -20.06 -29.33 31.74
C ALA A 356 -21.20 -29.83 30.85
N VAL A 357 -22.32 -29.09 30.87
CA VAL A 357 -23.48 -29.27 29.97
C VAL A 357 -23.23 -28.62 28.62
#